data_AF-A0A9P4N9U3-F1
#
_entry.id   AF-A0A9P4N9U3-F1
#
_cell.length_a   1.000
_cell.length_b   1.000
_cell.length_c   1.000
_cell.angle_alpha   90.00
_cell.angle_beta   90.00
_cell.angle_gamma   90.00
#
_symmetry.space_group_name_H-M   'P 1'
#
loop_
_entity.id
_entity.type
_entity.pdbx_description
1 polymer ?
#
loop_
_entity_poly.entity_id
_entity_poly.type
_entity_poly.pdbx_seq_one_letter_code
_entity_poly.pdbx_strand_id
1 'polypeptide(L)'
;SLWRPLVDVVKDAPLAFCDRWSIELDEPVPCNKAMEDYVDESYYLKYRASHKWFWLSNQTRDKVAAFVIWDSKSDAKYLGEIPGN
;
A
#
# COMPACT_ATOMS: atom_id res chain seq x y z
N SER A 1 -4.24 7.28 6.81
CA SER A 1 -4.58 8.41 5.90
C SER A 1 -5.72 8.01 4.98
N LEU A 2 -6.41 8.97 4.35
CA LEU A 2 -7.52 8.73 3.42
C LEU A 2 -7.23 9.36 2.06
N TRP A 3 -7.60 8.66 0.99
CA TRP A 3 -7.58 9.16 -0.38
C TRP A 3 -8.99 9.29 -0.94
N ARG A 4 -9.25 10.44 -1.55
CA ARG A 4 -10.51 10.77 -2.21
C ARG A 4 -10.21 11.56 -3.48
N PRO A 5 -10.87 11.24 -4.61
CA PRO A 5 -10.71 12.03 -5.81
C PRO A 5 -11.28 13.44 -5.65
N LEU A 6 -10.66 14.43 -6.29
CA LEU A 6 -11.13 15.81 -6.32
C LEU A 6 -12.24 16.03 -7.38
N VAL A 7 -12.18 15.25 -8.46
CA VAL A 7 -13.20 15.22 -9.53
C VAL A 7 -14.40 14.35 -9.15
N ASP A 8 -15.50 14.45 -9.88
CA ASP A 8 -16.70 13.65 -9.63
C ASP A 8 -16.45 12.15 -9.85
N VAL A 9 -15.77 11.80 -10.95
CA VAL A 9 -15.40 10.43 -11.33
C VAL A 9 -14.03 10.42 -12.00
N VAL A 10 -13.13 9.55 -11.55
CA VAL A 10 -11.82 9.33 -12.18
C VAL A 10 -11.96 8.43 -13.41
N LYS A 11 -11.55 8.90 -14.59
CA LYS A 11 -11.71 8.16 -15.87
C LYS A 11 -10.40 7.73 -16.54
N ASP A 12 -9.31 8.47 -16.34
CA ASP A 12 -8.07 8.38 -17.11
C ASP A 12 -6.84 7.99 -16.27
N ALA A 13 -6.94 7.98 -14.94
CA ALA A 13 -5.87 7.56 -14.04
C ALA A 13 -6.40 6.81 -12.80
N PRO A 14 -6.97 5.60 -12.95
CA PRO A 14 -7.46 4.83 -11.81
C PRO A 14 -6.31 4.42 -10.89
N LEU A 15 -6.57 4.41 -9.58
CA LEU A 15 -5.60 3.89 -8.63
C LEU A 15 -5.42 2.38 -8.80
N ALA A 16 -4.17 1.94 -8.68
CA ALA A 16 -3.79 0.54 -8.66
C ALA A 16 -3.35 0.13 -7.25
N PHE A 17 -3.77 -1.05 -6.83
CA PHE A 17 -3.38 -1.65 -5.55
C PHE A 17 -2.85 -3.05 -5.80
N CYS A 18 -1.72 -3.39 -5.19
CA CYS A 18 -1.25 -4.77 -5.13
C CYS A 18 -1.78 -5.43 -3.86
N ASP A 19 -2.31 -6.64 -3.98
CA ASP A 19 -2.71 -7.43 -2.82
C ASP A 19 -1.47 -7.84 -2.02
N ARG A 20 -1.41 -7.38 -0.78
CA ARG A 20 -0.31 -7.64 0.15
C ARG A 20 -0.05 -9.13 0.32
N TRP A 21 -1.08 -9.97 0.29
CA TRP A 21 -0.95 -11.43 0.48
C TRP A 21 -0.40 -12.15 -0.75
N SER A 22 -0.30 -11.46 -1.89
CA SER A 22 0.36 -11.98 -3.10
C SER A 22 1.86 -11.64 -3.16
N ILE A 23 2.39 -10.93 -2.16
CA ILE A 23 3.78 -10.50 -2.05
C ILE A 23 4.46 -11.29 -0.93
N GLU A 24 5.56 -11.97 -1.27
CA GLU A 24 6.37 -12.67 -0.28
C GLU A 24 7.07 -11.71 0.69
N LEU A 25 7.30 -12.13 1.93
CA LEU A 25 7.86 -11.25 2.98
C LEU A 25 9.29 -10.75 2.68
N ASP A 26 10.05 -11.52 1.89
CA ASP A 26 11.45 -11.24 1.53
C ASP A 26 11.62 -10.56 0.16
N GLU A 27 10.52 -10.34 -0.57
CA GLU A 27 10.54 -9.69 -1.88
C GLU A 27 10.81 -8.18 -1.87
N PRO A 28 10.25 -7.37 -0.93
CA PRO A 28 10.43 -5.93 -0.96
C PRO A 28 11.89 -5.54 -0.78
N VAL A 29 12.39 -4.70 -1.69
CA VAL A 29 13.79 -4.25 -1.70
C VAL A 29 13.90 -2.92 -0.95
N PRO A 30 14.65 -2.84 0.17
CA PRO A 30 14.88 -1.58 0.87
C PRO A 30 15.63 -0.60 -0.03
N CYS A 31 15.16 0.63 -0.07
CA CYS A 31 15.60 1.69 -0.97
C CYS A 31 15.70 3.00 -0.21
N ASN A 32 16.92 3.52 -0.15
CA ASN A 32 17.22 4.81 0.48
C ASN A 32 17.34 5.88 -0.59
N LYS A 33 16.48 6.90 -0.49
CA LYS A 33 16.50 8.07 -1.36
C LYS A 33 17.16 9.21 -0.59
N ALA A 34 18.37 9.58 -1.00
CA ALA A 34 19.06 10.74 -0.45
C ALA A 34 18.39 12.02 -0.96
N MET A 35 17.79 12.78 -0.04
CA MET A 35 17.32 14.15 -0.24
C MET A 35 18.35 15.12 0.36
N GLU A 36 18.18 16.41 0.13
CA GLU A 36 19.12 17.43 0.61
C GLU A 36 19.27 17.42 2.14
N ASP A 37 18.14 17.31 2.86
CA ASP A 37 18.10 17.45 4.31
C ASP A 37 17.91 16.11 5.06
N TYR A 38 17.58 15.02 4.36
CA TYR A 38 17.27 13.74 4.99
C TYR A 38 17.38 12.56 4.03
N VAL A 39 17.31 11.34 4.56
CA VAL A 39 17.20 10.11 3.77
C VAL A 39 15.78 9.58 3.92
N ASP A 40 15.09 9.41 2.80
CA ASP A 40 13.78 8.76 2.73
C ASP A 40 13.97 7.25 2.54
N GLU A 41 13.56 6.46 3.53
CA GLU A 41 13.63 5.00 3.49
C GLU A 41 12.30 4.43 2.99
N SER A 42 12.37 3.60 1.95
CA SER A 42 11.19 3.02 1.32
C SER A 42 11.46 1.59 0.86
N TYR A 43 10.42 0.83 0.58
CA TYR A 43 10.55 -0.52 0.03
C TYR A 43 9.95 -0.55 -1.37
N TYR A 44 10.70 -1.06 -2.34
CA TYR A 44 10.27 -1.19 -3.74
C TYR A 44 9.96 -2.64 -4.08
N LEU A 45 8.97 -2.84 -4.96
CA LEU A 45 8.61 -4.14 -5.48
C LEU A 45 9.16 -4.30 -6.90
N LYS A 46 9.83 -5.42 -7.15
CA LYS A 46 10.14 -5.87 -8.52
C LYS A 46 8.94 -6.62 -9.09
N TYR A 47 8.80 -6.60 -10.40
CA TYR A 47 7.75 -7.38 -11.06
C TYR A 47 7.88 -8.88 -10.74
N ARG A 48 6.76 -9.50 -10.34
CA ARG A 48 6.57 -10.95 -10.34
C ARG A 48 5.17 -11.30 -10.83
N ALA A 49 5.06 -12.43 -11.52
CA ALA A 49 3.80 -12.91 -12.08
C ALA A 49 2.78 -13.36 -11.02
N SER A 50 3.23 -13.65 -9.79
CA SER A 50 2.37 -14.00 -8.66
C SER A 50 1.61 -12.80 -8.08
N HIS A 51 2.08 -11.57 -8.31
CA HIS A 51 1.47 -10.35 -7.78
C HIS A 51 0.07 -10.15 -8.35
N LYS A 52 -0.90 -9.96 -7.45
CA LYS A 52 -2.29 -9.68 -7.83
C LYS A 52 -2.56 -8.20 -7.74
N TRP A 53 -2.77 -7.58 -8.90
CA TRP A 53 -3.05 -6.16 -9.02
C TRP A 53 -4.53 -5.90 -9.26
N PHE A 54 -5.08 -4.91 -8.54
CA PHE A 54 -6.47 -4.48 -8.61
C PHE A 54 -6.52 -3.01 -8.99
N TRP A 55 -7.49 -2.65 -9.84
CA TRP A 55 -7.68 -1.29 -10.33
C TRP A 55 -8.99 -0.74 -9.82
N LEU A 56 -8.95 0.42 -9.15
CA LEU A 56 -10.15 1.11 -8.69
C LEU A 56 -10.70 2.02 -9.80
N SER A 57 -11.33 1.38 -10.78
CA SER A 57 -11.92 2.06 -11.94
C SER A 57 -13.15 2.90 -11.55
N ASN A 58 -13.32 4.05 -12.21
CA ASN A 58 -14.47 4.95 -12.00
C ASN A 58 -14.69 5.32 -10.52
N GLN A 59 -13.59 5.60 -9.80
CA GLN A 59 -13.67 6.04 -8.41
C GLN A 59 -14.47 7.35 -8.32
N THR A 60 -15.56 7.31 -7.56
CA THR A 60 -16.41 8.47 -7.25
C THR A 60 -15.97 9.11 -5.93
N ARG A 61 -16.41 10.33 -5.65
CA ARG A 61 -16.06 11.05 -4.41
C ARG A 61 -16.47 10.36 -3.11
N ASP A 62 -17.48 9.51 -3.14
CA ASP A 62 -17.97 8.73 -2.00
C ASP A 62 -17.18 7.43 -1.77
N LYS A 63 -16.44 6.96 -2.79
CA LYS A 63 -15.60 5.76 -2.70
C LYS A 63 -14.18 6.14 -2.31
N VAL A 64 -13.90 6.14 -1.02
CA VAL A 64 -12.57 6.49 -0.48
C VAL A 64 -11.69 5.27 -0.29
N ALA A 65 -10.38 5.44 -0.45
CA ALA A 65 -9.39 4.44 -0.07
C ALA A 65 -8.72 4.86 1.24
N ALA A 66 -8.61 3.93 2.19
CA ALA A 66 -7.90 4.16 3.44
C ALA A 66 -6.55 3.47 3.42
N PHE A 67 -5.51 4.20 3.78
CA PHE A 67 -4.16 3.68 3.93
C PHE A 67 -3.85 3.61 5.42
N VAL A 68 -3.82 2.39 5.93
CA VAL A 68 -3.36 2.11 7.29
C VAL A 68 -1.85 1.97 7.22
N ILE A 69 -1.15 2.85 7.92
CA ILE A 69 0.31 2.86 7.98
C ILE A 69 0.69 2.50 9.40
N TRP A 70 1.58 1.51 9.51
CA TRP A 70 2.13 1.08 10.79
C TRP A 70 3.30 1.99 11.19
N ASP A 71 3.36 2.40 12.46
CA ASP A 71 4.50 3.16 13.00
C ASP A 71 5.65 2.21 13.36
N SER A 72 6.88 2.56 13.00
CA SER A 72 8.07 1.70 13.18
C SER A 72 8.39 1.37 14.64
N LYS A 73 7.71 1.99 15.61
CA LYS A 73 7.66 1.52 17.00
C LYS A 73 6.87 0.21 17.08
N SER A 74 7.59 -0.87 17.35
CA SER A 74 7.15 -2.26 17.33
C SER A 74 6.19 -2.70 18.46
N ASP A 75 5.31 -1.83 18.97
CA ASP A 75 4.26 -2.22 19.94
C ASP A 75 3.00 -2.75 19.24
N ALA A 76 3.21 -3.33 18.05
CA ALA A 76 2.18 -3.92 17.21
C ALA A 76 1.63 -5.20 17.80
N LYS A 77 0.65 -5.09 18.69
CA LYS A 77 -0.22 -6.22 18.99
C LYS A 77 -1.03 -6.51 17.74
N TYR A 78 -0.66 -7.58 17.04
CA TYR A 78 -1.43 -8.16 15.95
C TYR A 78 -2.90 -8.23 16.36
N LEU A 79 -3.77 -7.52 15.63
CA LEU A 79 -5.21 -7.68 15.75
C LEU A 79 -5.57 -9.06 15.17
N GLY A 80 -5.65 -10.05 16.06
CA GLY A 80 -6.10 -11.40 15.75
C GLY A 80 -5.07 -12.46 16.13
N GLU A 81 -4.99 -12.79 17.42
CA GLU A 81 -4.70 -14.17 17.80
C GLU A 81 -5.71 -15.06 17.06
N ILE A 82 -5.24 -15.90 16.15
CA ILE A 82 -6.02 -17.04 15.67
C ILE A 82 -6.03 -18.04 16.84
N PRO A 83 -7.18 -18.38 17.46
CA PRO A 83 -7.20 -19.36 18.51
C PRO A 83 -6.94 -20.74 17.90
N GLY A 84 -5.84 -21.37 18.33
CA GLY A 84 -5.63 -22.81 18.25
C GLY A 84 -5.10 -23.34 16.93
N ASN A 85 -3.81 -23.68 16.93
CA ASN A 85 -3.36 -25.03 16.58
C ASN A 85 -2.06 -25.36 17.34
#